data_AF-A0A363NPT8-F1
#
_entry.id   AF-A0A363NPT8-F1
#
_cell.length_a   1.000
_cell.length_b   1.000
_cell.length_c   1.000
_cell.angle_alpha   90.00
_cell.angle_beta   90.00
_cell.angle_gamma   90.00
#
_symmetry.space_group_name_H-M   'P 1'
#
loop_
_entity.id
_entity.type
_entity.pdbx_description
1 polymer ?
#
loop_
_entity_poly.entity_id
_entity_poly.type
_entity_poly.pdbx_seq_one_letter_code
_entity_poly.pdbx_strand_id
1 'polypeptide(L)'
;MMEILQKLFYTDLGTAVNNTALLIFRILFAWELLTVHGLKKIKQSQEAQVEQIPNPLHLPEKLNAAVAQFADTIVPFFIALGLCGRLAILPTLGVTAVGYFVVHRHDSPQVRDIPFMYTLCLLFLLLTGPGAYSIDHFIYQLLINIR
;
A
#
# COMPACT_ATOMS: atom_id res chain seq x y z
N MET A 1 -22.86 11.69 -2.93
CA MET A 1 -21.64 12.13 -2.20
C MET A 1 -21.41 11.29 -0.94
N MET A 2 -22.36 11.23 0.00
CA MET A 2 -22.19 10.47 1.26
C MET A 2 -21.92 8.98 1.05
N GLU A 3 -22.59 8.33 0.10
CA GLU A 3 -22.35 6.91 -0.22
C GLU A 3 -20.91 6.62 -0.67
N ILE A 4 -20.30 7.54 -1.43
CA ILE A 4 -18.92 7.39 -1.89
C ILE A 4 -17.97 7.53 -0.69
N LEU A 5 -18.20 8.53 0.17
CA LEU A 5 -17.42 8.73 1.38
C LEU A 5 -17.52 7.51 2.31
N GLN A 6 -18.72 6.95 2.48
CA GLN A 6 -18.91 5.73 3.27
C GLN A 6 -18.10 4.57 2.67
N LYS A 7 -18.19 4.33 1.36
CA LYS A 7 -17.44 3.25 0.70
C LYS A 7 -15.93 3.40 0.83
N LEU A 8 -15.43 4.63 0.80
CA LEU A 8 -14.00 4.93 0.82
C LEU A 8 -13.42 5.00 2.24
N PHE A 9 -14.13 5.64 3.17
CA PHE A 9 -13.60 6.03 4.48
C PHE A 9 -14.19 5.26 5.66
N TYR A 10 -15.36 4.65 5.52
CA TYR A 10 -15.95 3.86 6.61
C TYR A 10 -15.56 2.38 6.50
N THR A 11 -15.08 1.82 7.59
CA THR A 11 -14.86 0.38 7.77
C THR A 11 -14.95 0.05 9.25
N ASP A 12 -15.70 -1.00 9.58
CA ASP A 12 -15.78 -1.57 10.92
C ASP A 12 -15.93 -3.09 10.80
N LEU A 13 -15.05 -3.83 11.47
CA LEU A 13 -15.05 -5.30 11.48
C LEU A 13 -15.85 -5.91 12.64
N GLY A 14 -16.70 -5.11 13.29
CA GLY A 14 -17.72 -5.51 14.26
C GLY A 14 -17.21 -5.64 15.70
N THR A 15 -16.04 -6.25 15.91
CA THR A 15 -15.46 -6.40 17.26
C THR A 15 -14.17 -5.61 17.45
N ALA A 16 -13.89 -5.22 18.69
CA ALA A 16 -12.62 -4.56 19.03
C ALA A 16 -11.40 -5.43 18.70
N VAL A 17 -11.54 -6.76 18.84
CA VAL A 17 -10.47 -7.71 18.50
C VAL A 17 -10.18 -7.70 16.99
N ASN A 18 -11.21 -7.78 16.13
CA ASN A 18 -11.03 -7.75 14.69
C ASN A 18 -10.43 -6.42 14.20
N ASN A 19 -10.91 -5.31 14.75
CA ASN A 19 -10.39 -3.98 14.41
C ASN A 19 -8.95 -3.79 14.89
N THR A 20 -8.60 -4.31 16.08
CA THR A 20 -7.22 -4.33 16.58
C THR A 20 -6.32 -5.20 15.70
N ALA A 21 -6.78 -6.40 15.31
CA ALA A 21 -6.03 -7.30 14.44
C ALA A 21 -5.71 -6.64 13.09
N LEU A 22 -6.68 -5.94 12.48
CA LEU A 22 -6.46 -5.21 11.23
C LEU A 22 -5.49 -4.03 11.41
N LEU A 23 -5.53 -3.32 12.54
CA LEU A 23 -4.56 -2.26 12.86
C LEU A 23 -3.13 -2.83 12.96
N ILE A 24 -2.96 -3.91 13.72
CA ILE A 24 -1.65 -4.58 13.87
C ILE A 24 -1.15 -5.06 12.51
N PHE A 25 -2.01 -5.71 11.72
CA PHE A 25 -1.68 -6.13 10.36
C PHE A 25 -1.19 -4.96 9.50
N ARG A 26 -1.90 -3.82 9.50
CA ARG A 26 -1.49 -2.64 8.73
C ARG A 26 -0.13 -2.10 9.18
N ILE A 27 0.10 -1.99 10.49
CA ILE A 27 1.37 -1.47 11.03
C ILE A 27 2.53 -2.40 10.65
N LEU A 28 2.38 -3.71 10.85
CA LEU A 28 3.44 -4.68 10.54
C LEU A 28 3.69 -4.79 9.04
N PHE A 29 2.64 -4.78 8.22
CA PHE A 29 2.76 -4.78 6.77
C PHE A 29 3.46 -3.51 6.26
N ALA A 30 3.07 -2.33 6.77
CA ALA A 30 3.72 -1.07 6.44
C ALA A 30 5.19 -1.04 6.89
N TRP A 31 5.47 -1.57 8.08
CA TRP A 31 6.83 -1.70 8.60
C TRP A 31 7.71 -2.52 7.68
N GLU A 32 7.26 -3.72 7.28
CA GLU A 32 8.02 -4.60 6.40
C GLU A 32 8.26 -3.95 5.04
N LEU A 33 7.21 -3.39 4.42
CA LEU A 33 7.31 -2.71 3.13
C LEU A 33 8.30 -1.54 3.18
N LEU A 34 8.22 -0.70 4.21
CA LEU A 34 9.11 0.45 4.36
C LEU A 34 10.55 0.03 4.63
N THR A 35 10.77 -0.92 5.52
CA THR A 35 12.13 -1.28 5.97
C THR A 35 12.92 -2.06 4.92
N VAL A 36 12.24 -2.94 4.18
CA VAL A 36 12.88 -3.77 3.14
C VAL A 36 12.99 -3.02 1.82
N HIS A 37 11.91 -2.39 1.36
CA HIS A 37 11.86 -1.77 0.03
C HIS A 37 12.09 -0.25 0.09
N GLY A 38 11.42 0.45 1.00
CA GLY A 38 11.50 1.91 1.10
C GLY A 38 12.89 2.43 1.49
N LEU A 39 13.43 1.94 2.61
CA LEU A 39 14.75 2.36 3.11
C LEU A 39 15.87 2.02 2.14
N LYS A 40 15.77 0.88 1.43
CA LYS A 40 16.70 0.50 0.37
C LYS A 40 16.76 1.60 -0.71
N LYS A 41 15.61 2.06 -1.20
CA LYS A 41 15.58 3.09 -2.24
C LYS A 41 16.01 4.47 -1.73
N ILE A 42 15.70 4.83 -0.48
CA ILE A 42 16.20 6.07 0.13
C ILE A 42 17.73 6.08 0.14
N LYS A 43 18.37 4.99 0.59
CA LYS A 43 19.84 4.87 0.59
C LYS A 43 20.41 4.96 -0.82
N GLN A 44 19.84 4.19 -1.77
CA GLN A 44 20.29 4.22 -3.17
C GLN A 44 20.16 5.59 -3.82
N SER A 45 19.16 6.40 -3.44
CA SER A 45 19.02 7.77 -3.97
C SER A 45 20.12 8.73 -3.51
N GLN A 46 20.85 8.39 -2.43
CA GLN A 46 21.96 9.17 -1.88
C GLN A 46 23.33 8.67 -2.39
N GLU A 47 23.38 7.44 -2.90
CA GLU A 47 24.59 6.80 -3.42
C GLU A 47 24.68 6.91 -4.95
N ALA A 48 25.88 6.86 -5.52
CA ALA A 48 26.08 6.92 -6.98
C ALA A 48 25.65 5.65 -7.73
N GLN A 49 25.15 4.63 -7.03
CA GLN A 49 24.72 3.35 -7.58
C GLN A 49 23.20 3.20 -7.46
N VAL A 50 22.49 3.79 -8.41
CA VAL A 50 21.04 3.62 -8.54
C VAL A 50 20.77 2.29 -9.23
N GLU A 51 20.15 1.35 -8.52
CA GLU A 51 19.67 0.10 -9.11
C GLU A 51 18.63 0.42 -10.18
N GLN A 52 18.77 -0.21 -11.35
CA GLN A 52 17.83 0.01 -12.45
C GLN A 52 16.46 -0.55 -12.07
N ILE A 53 15.49 0.35 -11.86
CA ILE A 53 14.11 -0.03 -11.57
C ILE A 53 13.50 -0.61 -12.86
N PRO A 54 12.98 -1.85 -12.84
CA PRO A 54 12.29 -2.42 -13.99
C PRO A 54 11.19 -1.49 -14.51
N ASN A 55 11.09 -1.36 -15.83
CA ASN A 55 10.10 -0.47 -16.48
C ASN A 55 9.35 -1.21 -17.61
N PRO A 56 8.61 -2.28 -17.29
CA PRO A 56 7.94 -3.10 -18.31
C PRO A 56 6.81 -2.35 -19.04
N LEU A 57 6.32 -1.25 -18.46
CA LEU A 57 5.28 -0.41 -19.04
C LEU A 57 5.84 0.71 -19.94
N HIS A 58 7.17 0.78 -20.11
CA HIS A 58 7.84 1.80 -20.92
C HIS A 58 7.44 3.24 -20.57
N LEU A 59 7.22 3.51 -19.28
CA LEU A 59 6.92 4.86 -18.79
C LEU A 59 8.16 5.75 -18.93
N PRO A 60 8.01 7.09 -18.96
CA PRO A 60 9.14 7.98 -18.79
C PRO A 60 9.95 7.61 -17.54
N GLU A 61 11.27 7.50 -17.65
CA GLU A 61 12.13 6.94 -16.60
C GLU A 61 11.96 7.63 -15.25
N LYS A 62 11.88 8.97 -15.26
CA LYS A 62 11.61 9.77 -14.05
C LYS A 62 10.27 9.45 -13.41
N LEU A 63 9.24 9.17 -14.21
CA LEU A 63 7.91 8.80 -13.71
C LEU A 63 7.93 7.39 -13.11
N ASN A 64 8.56 6.42 -13.78
CA ASN A 64 8.70 5.07 -13.25
C ASN A 64 9.42 5.07 -11.89
N ALA A 65 10.53 5.80 -11.80
CA ALA A 65 11.28 5.96 -10.56
C ALA A 65 10.46 6.65 -9.47
N ALA A 66 9.74 7.73 -9.79
CA ALA A 66 8.90 8.44 -8.83
C ALA A 66 7.76 7.57 -8.28
N VAL A 67 7.07 6.81 -9.14
CA VAL A 67 5.99 5.90 -8.71
C VAL A 67 6.54 4.79 -7.82
N ALA A 68 7.63 4.15 -8.22
CA ALA A 68 8.25 3.09 -7.43
C ALA A 68 8.79 3.60 -6.08
N GLN A 69 9.38 4.80 -6.06
CA GLN A 69 9.82 5.44 -4.82
C GLN A 69 8.65 5.73 -3.89
N PHE A 70 7.61 6.39 -4.42
CA PHE A 70 6.43 6.77 -3.64
C PHE A 70 5.71 5.55 -3.06
N ALA A 71 5.54 4.50 -3.86
CA ALA A 71 4.92 3.24 -3.47
C ALA A 71 5.61 2.55 -2.29
N ASP A 72 6.93 2.63 -2.21
CA ASP A 72 7.70 1.90 -1.19
C ASP A 72 8.09 2.78 0.00
N THR A 73 8.01 4.11 -0.12
CA THR A 73 8.43 5.03 0.96
C THR A 73 7.29 5.81 1.59
N ILE A 74 6.35 6.37 0.81
CA ILE A 74 5.29 7.23 1.36
C ILE A 74 4.02 6.45 1.64
N VAL A 75 3.61 5.56 0.73
CA VAL A 75 2.41 4.73 0.90
C VAL A 75 2.41 3.88 2.18
N PRO A 76 3.52 3.30 2.65
CA PRO A 76 3.54 2.61 3.94
C PRO A 76 3.03 3.45 5.12
N PHE A 77 3.35 4.74 5.16
CA PHE A 77 2.84 5.64 6.20
C PHE A 77 1.32 5.81 6.09
N PHE A 78 0.79 5.95 4.88
CA PHE A 78 -0.66 6.01 4.65
C PHE A 78 -1.36 4.71 5.05
N ILE A 79 -0.76 3.55 4.79
CA ILE A 79 -1.28 2.25 5.24
C ILE A 79 -1.34 2.19 6.77
N ALA A 80 -0.22 2.50 7.44
CA ALA A 80 -0.11 2.43 8.90
C ALA A 80 -1.16 3.33 9.58
N LEU A 81 -1.31 4.57 9.10
CA LEU A 81 -2.29 5.52 9.61
C LEU A 81 -3.74 5.18 9.20
N GLY A 82 -3.91 4.42 8.12
CA GLY A 82 -5.21 4.22 7.49
C GLY A 82 -5.77 5.53 6.95
N LEU A 83 -4.93 6.29 6.25
CA LEU A 83 -5.27 7.56 5.61
C LEU A 83 -5.44 7.35 4.12
N CYS A 84 -6.60 7.72 3.60
CA CYS A 84 -7.05 7.43 2.24
C CYS A 84 -6.85 5.96 1.87
N GLY A 85 -7.05 5.03 2.81
CA GLY A 85 -6.47 3.69 2.81
C GLY A 85 -6.72 2.89 1.53
N ARG A 86 -7.94 2.94 0.97
CA ARG A 86 -8.26 2.23 -0.29
C ARG A 86 -7.58 2.84 -1.51
N LEU A 87 -7.41 4.16 -1.55
CA LEU A 87 -6.84 4.87 -2.70
C LEU A 87 -5.31 4.96 -2.60
N ALA A 88 -4.79 5.17 -1.40
CA ALA A 88 -3.37 5.35 -1.11
C ALA A 88 -2.54 4.11 -1.46
N ILE A 89 -3.12 2.91 -1.36
CA ILE A 89 -2.43 1.65 -1.65
C ILE A 89 -2.31 1.31 -3.13
N LEU A 90 -3.05 1.99 -4.01
CA LEU A 90 -3.12 1.63 -5.43
C LEU A 90 -1.74 1.68 -6.14
N PRO A 91 -0.85 2.66 -5.87
CA PRO A 91 0.49 2.65 -6.45
C PRO A 91 1.30 1.41 -6.06
N THR A 92 1.33 1.05 -4.78
CA THR A 92 2.05 -0.13 -4.28
C THR A 92 1.43 -1.43 -4.81
N LEU A 93 0.09 -1.49 -4.88
CA LEU A 93 -0.60 -2.62 -5.50
C LEU A 93 -0.20 -2.76 -6.97
N GLY A 94 -0.12 -1.67 -7.71
CA GLY A 94 0.33 -1.66 -9.10
C GLY A 94 1.76 -2.15 -9.25
N VAL A 95 2.70 -1.61 -8.46
CA VAL A 95 4.12 -2.00 -8.50
C VAL A 95 4.30 -3.49 -8.21
N THR A 96 3.68 -3.99 -7.14
CA THR A 96 3.81 -5.39 -6.73
C THR A 96 3.11 -6.35 -7.71
N ALA A 97 1.94 -5.98 -8.22
CA ALA A 97 1.22 -6.77 -9.22
C ALA A 97 1.98 -6.84 -10.56
N VAL A 98 2.50 -5.71 -11.04
CA VAL A 98 3.36 -5.68 -12.24
C VAL A 98 4.64 -6.50 -12.01
N GLY A 99 5.23 -6.40 -10.81
CA GLY A 99 6.34 -7.24 -10.39
C GLY A 99 6.03 -8.73 -10.56
N TYR A 100 4.90 -9.19 -10.01
CA TYR A 100 4.49 -10.59 -10.08
C TYR A 100 4.11 -11.05 -11.50
N PHE A 101 3.17 -10.36 -12.14
CA PHE A 101 2.54 -10.81 -13.39
C PHE A 101 3.35 -10.50 -14.65
N VAL A 102 4.27 -9.53 -14.60
CA VAL A 102 4.98 -9.04 -15.79
C VAL A 102 6.48 -9.23 -15.66
N VAL A 103 7.11 -8.69 -14.60
CA VAL A 103 8.57 -8.73 -14.41
C VAL A 103 9.03 -10.16 -14.14
N HIS A 104 8.40 -10.84 -13.18
CA HIS A 104 8.79 -12.18 -12.73
C HIS A 104 7.92 -13.30 -13.32
N ARG A 105 7.27 -13.05 -14.46
CA ARG A 105 6.29 -13.99 -15.05
C ARG A 105 6.89 -15.34 -15.45
N HIS A 106 8.18 -15.36 -15.78
CA HIS A 106 8.94 -16.54 -16.22
C HIS A 106 9.85 -17.09 -15.12
N ASP A 107 9.94 -16.41 -13.99
CA ASP A 107 10.76 -16.86 -12.87
C ASP A 107 10.07 -18.02 -12.13
N SER A 108 10.86 -18.77 -11.37
CA SER A 108 10.32 -19.85 -10.55
C SER A 108 9.34 -19.29 -9.49
N PRO A 109 8.36 -20.11 -9.03
CA PRO A 109 7.42 -19.68 -7.99
C PRO A 109 8.11 -19.11 -6.73
N GLN A 110 9.28 -19.63 -6.37
CA GLN A 110 10.06 -19.21 -5.19
C GLN A 110 10.70 -17.82 -5.33
N VAL A 111 10.85 -17.30 -6.55
CA VAL A 111 11.39 -15.94 -6.77
C VAL A 111 10.28 -14.90 -6.74
N ARG A 112 9.08 -15.27 -7.19
CA ARG A 112 7.94 -14.36 -7.35
C ARG A 112 6.90 -14.46 -6.24
N ASP A 113 7.10 -15.29 -5.23
CA ASP A 113 6.19 -15.42 -4.09
C ASP A 113 6.10 -14.13 -3.26
N ILE A 114 7.20 -13.40 -3.09
CA ILE A 114 7.24 -12.12 -2.35
C ILE A 114 6.31 -11.08 -3.00
N PRO A 115 6.46 -10.69 -4.28
CA PRO A 115 5.54 -9.71 -4.89
C PRO A 115 4.09 -10.21 -4.90
N PHE A 116 3.87 -11.52 -5.03
CA PHE A 116 2.52 -12.10 -4.88
C PHE A 116 1.92 -11.86 -3.50
N MET A 117 2.68 -12.12 -2.43
CA MET A 117 2.20 -11.93 -1.05
C MET A 117 1.91 -10.46 -0.75
N TYR A 118 2.76 -9.53 -1.22
CA TYR A 118 2.46 -8.11 -1.12
C TYR A 118 1.16 -7.74 -1.86
N THR A 119 1.00 -8.19 -3.11
CA THR A 119 -0.23 -7.97 -3.89
C THR A 119 -1.45 -8.53 -3.17
N LEU A 120 -1.37 -9.73 -2.60
CA LEU A 120 -2.47 -10.37 -1.87
C LEU A 120 -2.87 -9.56 -0.63
N CYS A 121 -1.90 -9.12 0.17
CA CYS A 121 -2.12 -8.28 1.34
C CYS A 121 -2.75 -6.93 0.96
N LEU A 122 -2.29 -6.31 -0.14
CA LEU A 122 -2.83 -5.05 -0.64
C LEU A 122 -4.25 -5.21 -1.19
N LEU A 123 -4.57 -6.31 -1.87
CA LEU A 123 -5.93 -6.63 -2.28
C LEU A 123 -6.85 -6.84 -1.07
N PHE A 124 -6.37 -7.53 -0.04
CA PHE A 124 -7.10 -7.68 1.22
C PHE A 124 -7.41 -6.30 1.84
N LEU A 125 -6.44 -5.39 1.92
CA LEU A 125 -6.65 -4.03 2.42
C LEU A 125 -7.56 -3.20 1.51
N LEU A 126 -7.47 -3.38 0.18
CA LEU A 126 -8.31 -2.68 -0.79
C LEU A 126 -9.79 -3.06 -0.64
N LEU A 127 -10.07 -4.34 -0.37
CA LEU A 127 -11.43 -4.87 -0.23
C LEU A 127 -11.97 -4.65 1.18
N THR A 128 -11.17 -4.88 2.21
CA THR A 128 -11.57 -4.71 3.61
C THR A 128 -11.70 -3.24 3.96
N GLY A 129 -10.76 -2.41 3.52
CA GLY A 129 -10.61 -1.03 3.94
C GLY A 129 -9.67 -0.87 5.15
N PRO A 130 -9.47 0.36 5.64
CA PRO A 130 -8.48 0.65 6.66
C PRO A 130 -8.93 0.28 8.10
N GLY A 131 -10.17 -0.13 8.32
CA GLY A 131 -10.68 -0.54 9.65
C GLY A 131 -11.10 0.61 10.54
N ALA A 132 -11.70 0.30 11.70
CA ALA A 132 -12.26 1.32 12.60
C ALA A 132 -11.18 2.18 13.29
N TYR A 133 -9.98 1.64 13.50
CA TYR A 133 -8.84 2.37 14.05
C TYR A 133 -8.01 3.02 12.94
N SER A 134 -8.64 3.85 12.12
CA SER A 134 -8.01 4.55 11.01
C SER A 134 -8.36 6.04 11.03
N ILE A 135 -7.49 6.86 10.44
CA ILE A 135 -7.80 8.28 10.23
C ILE A 135 -9.03 8.42 9.32
N ASP A 136 -9.19 7.53 8.35
CA ASP A 136 -10.36 7.52 7.46
C ASP A 136 -11.68 7.36 8.24
N HIS A 137 -11.74 6.38 9.15
CA HIS A 137 -12.92 6.18 9.97
C HIS A 137 -13.19 7.40 10.86
N PHE A 138 -12.15 8.00 11.44
CA PHE A 138 -12.28 9.23 12.23
C PHE A 138 -12.85 10.40 11.40
N ILE A 139 -12.34 10.61 10.19
CA ILE A 139 -12.85 11.65 9.28
C ILE A 139 -14.32 11.39 8.94
N TYR A 140 -14.69 10.14 8.64
CA TYR A 140 -16.07 9.79 8.34
C TYR A 140 -17.01 10.13 9.51
N GLN A 141 -16.63 9.77 10.74
CA GLN A 141 -17.41 10.07 11.95
C GLN A 141 -17.57 11.59 12.16
N LEU A 142 -16.50 12.36 11.93
CA LEU A 142 -16.55 13.81 12.04
C LEU A 142 -17.54 14.42 11.03
N LEU A 143 -17.51 13.95 9.78
CA LEU A 143 -18.37 14.46 8.71
C LEU A 143 -19.85 14.17 8.92
N ILE A 144 -20.20 13.03 9.53
CA ILE A 144 -21.60 12.71 9.83
C ILE A 144 -22.12 13.44 11.07
N ASN A 145 -21.27 13.75 12.05
CA ASN A 145 -21.67 14.42 13.29
C ASN A 145 -21.88 15.94 13.13
N ILE A 146 -21.28 16.55 12.11
CA ILE A 146 -21.45 18.00 11.82
C ILE A 146 -22.74 18.26 11.02
N ARG A 147 -23.43 17.22 10.58
CA ARG A 147 -24.62 17.30 9.72
C ARG A 147 -25.90 17.05 10.49
#